data_AF-A0A418X838-F1
#
_entry.id   AF-A0A418X838-F1
#
_cell.length_a   1.000
_cell.length_b   1.000
_cell.length_c   1.000
_cell.angle_alpha   90.00
_cell.angle_beta   90.00
_cell.angle_gamma   90.00
#
_symmetry.space_group_name_H-M   'P 1'
#
loop_
_entity.id
_entity.type
_entity.pdbx_description
1 polymer ?
#
loop_
_entity_poly.entity_id
_entity_poly.type
_entity_poly.pdbx_seq_one_letter_code
_entity_poly.pdbx_strand_id
1 'polypeptide(L)'
;MAGIVKALGVSVLAGLAIPAGGLSGLEAVGSLLPMLSANNRTSGVVMFFLCSAGLFGLAFWFLVKFQKQAKALVESINRESDLRLDSANLLGYPAPIFLIFDKQNRKLAICNHVTGDCRVYDFAYVLAWRCEWREVERVEISGAGSQVSNIGIRAPTFERVKEAKHFTLVLEVADEHNPILKLPISERAAKTWCARLNALFIA
;
A
#
# COMPACT_ATOMS: atom_id res chain seq x y z
N MET A 1 4.24 28.65 -33.58
CA MET A 1 3.99 29.57 -32.46
C MET A 1 2.97 28.89 -31.54
N ALA A 2 3.44 28.34 -30.42
CA ALA A 2 3.14 28.84 -29.06
C ALA A 2 1.63 28.83 -28.78
N GLY A 3 1.07 28.05 -27.86
CA GLY A 3 1.61 27.46 -26.64
C GLY A 3 0.55 27.61 -25.55
N ILE A 4 0.81 26.99 -24.39
CA ILE A 4 0.09 27.19 -23.12
C ILE A 4 -1.21 26.38 -22.97
N VAL A 5 -1.07 25.11 -22.55
CA VAL A 5 -1.64 24.70 -21.26
C VAL A 5 -0.54 23.93 -20.52
N LYS A 6 0.31 24.68 -19.84
CA LYS A 6 1.36 24.19 -18.95
C LYS A 6 0.81 24.25 -17.52
N ALA A 7 0.94 23.14 -16.82
CA ALA A 7 1.13 23.07 -15.37
C ALA A 7 0.08 23.72 -14.47
N LEU A 8 -0.93 22.94 -14.08
CA LEU A 8 -1.51 23.00 -12.73
C LEU A 8 -1.88 21.57 -12.33
N GLY A 9 -1.18 21.03 -11.33
CA GLY A 9 -1.59 19.78 -10.68
C GLY A 9 -0.52 18.73 -10.42
N VAL A 10 0.78 19.05 -10.50
CA VAL A 10 1.84 18.18 -9.94
C VAL A 10 2.20 18.71 -8.56
N SER A 11 1.43 18.33 -7.52
CA SER A 11 1.88 18.42 -6.12
C SER A 11 0.90 17.75 -5.14
N VAL A 12 0.61 16.44 -5.25
CA VAL A 12 0.11 15.65 -4.08
C VAL A 12 0.56 14.17 -4.12
N LEU A 13 1.67 13.81 -4.79
CA LEU A 13 2.11 12.40 -4.83
C LEU A 13 3.15 12.00 -3.77
N ALA A 14 3.44 12.88 -2.79
CA ALA A 14 4.32 12.54 -1.67
C ALA A 14 3.59 11.96 -0.44
N GLY A 15 2.30 11.62 -0.58
CA GLY A 15 1.44 11.22 0.55
C GLY A 15 0.84 9.82 0.44
N LEU A 16 1.38 8.92 -0.40
CA LEU A 16 0.98 7.50 -0.43
C LEU A 16 1.53 6.76 0.81
N ALA A 17 1.16 7.25 1.98
CA ALA A 17 0.98 6.42 3.15
C ALA A 17 -0.33 5.63 2.91
N ILE A 18 -0.19 4.32 2.90
CA ILE A 18 -1.25 3.30 3.06
C ILE A 18 -2.42 3.88 3.87
N PRO A 19 -3.69 3.67 3.48
CA PRO A 19 -4.85 4.35 4.08
C PRO A 19 -5.14 3.84 5.50
N ALA A 20 -4.28 4.17 6.46
CA ALA A 20 -4.61 4.18 7.88
C ALA A 20 -5.65 5.29 8.18
N GLY A 21 -5.79 6.29 7.31
CA GLY A 21 -6.84 7.30 7.38
C GLY A 21 -8.23 6.83 6.95
N GLY A 22 -8.34 5.69 6.26
CA GLY A 22 -9.64 5.15 5.81
C GLY A 22 -10.50 4.63 6.96
N LEU A 23 -9.89 4.11 8.02
CA LEU A 23 -10.57 3.63 9.22
C LEU A 23 -11.02 4.78 10.14
N SER A 24 -10.18 5.82 10.30
CA SER A 24 -10.52 6.99 11.11
C SER A 24 -11.70 7.80 10.54
N GLY A 25 -11.83 7.84 9.20
CA GLY A 25 -13.01 8.41 8.55
C GLY A 25 -14.29 7.58 8.75
N LEU A 26 -14.20 6.25 8.90
CA LEU A 26 -15.35 5.39 9.16
C LEU A 26 -15.91 5.59 10.58
N GLU A 27 -15.03 5.80 11.57
CA GLU A 27 -15.42 6.13 12.95
C GLU A 27 -16.05 7.52 13.05
N ALA A 28 -15.51 8.52 12.34
CA ALA A 28 -16.09 9.87 12.28
C ALA A 28 -17.47 9.90 11.58
N VAL A 29 -17.69 9.04 10.58
CA VAL A 29 -19.01 8.89 9.94
C VAL A 29 -20.00 8.14 10.85
N GLY A 30 -19.50 7.16 11.62
CA GLY A 30 -20.30 6.42 12.61
C GLY A 30 -20.77 7.27 13.79
N SER A 31 -19.98 8.26 14.22
CA SER A 31 -20.37 9.17 15.30
C SER A 31 -21.42 10.22 14.90
N LEU A 32 -21.59 10.46 13.59
CA LEU A 32 -22.63 11.37 13.04
C LEU A 32 -23.98 10.67 12.79
N LEU A 33 -24.03 9.33 12.78
CA LEU A 33 -25.28 8.55 12.66
C LEU A 33 -26.36 8.95 13.70
N PRO A 34 -26.05 9.09 15.01
CA PRO A 34 -27.05 9.50 15.99
C PRO A 34 -27.54 10.94 15.79
N MET A 35 -26.73 11.83 15.21
CA MET A 35 -27.14 13.20 14.84
C MET A 35 -28.11 13.22 13.65
N LEU A 36 -28.01 12.27 12.72
CA LEU A 36 -28.96 12.10 11.61
C LEU A 36 -30.34 11.56 12.06
N SER A 37 -30.36 10.86 13.20
CA SER A 37 -31.57 10.33 13.85
C SER A 37 -32.24 11.33 14.80
N ALA A 38 -31.52 12.38 15.24
CA ALA A 38 -32.09 13.42 16.09
C ALA A 38 -33.05 14.32 15.29
N ASN A 39 -34.13 14.77 15.94
CA ASN A 39 -35.22 15.53 15.33
C ASN A 39 -34.81 16.93 14.77
N ASN A 40 -33.53 17.30 14.89
CA ASN A 40 -32.92 18.53 14.36
C ASN A 40 -31.97 18.21 13.18
N ARG A 41 -32.55 17.73 12.07
CA ARG A 41 -31.80 17.50 10.82
C ARG A 41 -31.40 18.82 10.18
N THR A 42 -30.22 19.34 10.51
CA THR A 42 -29.59 20.40 9.70
C THR A 42 -29.16 19.84 8.34
N SER A 43 -29.64 20.44 7.25
CA SER A 43 -29.35 20.02 5.87
C SER A 43 -27.86 19.81 5.57
N GLY A 44 -26.99 20.59 6.24
CA GLY A 44 -25.53 20.43 6.17
C GLY A 44 -25.05 19.04 6.58
N VAL A 45 -25.53 18.48 7.70
CA VAL A 45 -25.08 17.17 8.21
C VAL A 45 -25.44 16.04 7.24
N VAL A 46 -26.62 16.13 6.63
CA VAL A 46 -27.08 15.17 5.61
C VAL A 46 -26.19 15.24 4.36
N MET A 47 -25.85 16.44 3.89
CA MET A 47 -24.96 16.62 2.74
C MET A 47 -23.54 16.12 3.01
N PHE A 48 -22.97 16.40 4.19
CA PHE A 48 -21.66 15.86 4.58
C PHE A 48 -21.65 14.33 4.62
N PHE A 49 -22.70 13.72 5.18
CA PHE A 49 -22.83 12.27 5.22
C PHE A 49 -22.94 11.66 3.82
N LEU A 50 -23.76 12.23 2.93
CA LEU A 50 -23.91 11.77 1.54
C LEU A 50 -22.60 11.92 0.75
N CYS A 51 -21.91 13.05 0.88
CA CYS A 51 -20.62 13.26 0.24
C CYS A 51 -19.56 12.27 0.75
N SER A 52 -19.49 12.05 2.07
CA SER A 52 -18.57 11.09 2.68
C SER A 52 -18.88 9.66 2.22
N ALA A 53 -20.13 9.22 2.32
CA ALA A 53 -20.57 7.90 1.87
C ALA A 53 -20.33 7.68 0.37
N GLY A 54 -20.54 8.71 -0.46
CA GLY A 54 -20.24 8.66 -1.89
C GLY A 54 -18.74 8.48 -2.18
N LEU A 55 -17.87 9.23 -1.50
CA LEU A 55 -16.42 9.09 -1.64
C LEU A 55 -15.93 7.71 -1.17
N PHE A 56 -16.45 7.22 -0.05
CA PHE A 56 -16.14 5.87 0.44
C PHE A 56 -16.63 4.78 -0.51
N GLY A 57 -17.85 4.91 -1.04
CA GLY A 57 -18.40 4.00 -2.03
C GLY A 57 -17.57 3.95 -3.32
N LEU A 58 -17.16 5.12 -3.82
CA LEU A 58 -16.28 5.22 -4.99
C LEU A 58 -14.90 4.60 -4.72
N ALA A 59 -14.30 4.87 -3.57
CA ALA A 59 -13.01 4.28 -3.18
C ALA A 59 -13.08 2.76 -3.09
N PHE A 60 -14.12 2.21 -2.45
CA PHE A 60 -14.32 0.77 -2.35
C PHE A 60 -14.57 0.14 -3.72
N TRP A 61 -15.41 0.76 -4.54
CA TRP A 61 -15.67 0.30 -5.90
C TRP A 61 -14.40 0.28 -6.75
N PHE A 62 -13.55 1.31 -6.62
CA PHE A 62 -12.25 1.36 -7.28
C PHE A 62 -11.36 0.21 -6.82
N LEU A 63 -11.23 -0.04 -5.51
CA LEU A 63 -10.44 -1.17 -4.99
C LEU A 63 -10.95 -2.53 -5.50
N VAL A 64 -12.26 -2.75 -5.48
CA VAL A 64 -12.87 -3.99 -6.00
C VAL A 64 -12.61 -4.14 -7.49
N LYS A 65 -12.74 -3.05 -8.26
CA LYS A 65 -12.47 -3.04 -9.70
C LYS A 65 -11.00 -3.38 -9.98
N PHE A 66 -10.05 -2.78 -9.25
CA PHE A 66 -8.62 -3.07 -9.37
C PHE A 66 -8.32 -4.54 -9.07
N GLN A 67 -8.92 -5.08 -8.01
CA GLN A 67 -8.74 -6.48 -7.66
C GLN A 67 -9.27 -7.42 -8.75
N LYS A 68 -10.45 -7.11 -9.33
CA LYS A 68 -11.03 -7.88 -10.43
C LYS A 68 -10.18 -7.81 -11.69
N GLN A 69 -9.65 -6.64 -12.03
CA GLN A 69 -8.78 -6.47 -13.19
C GLN A 69 -7.49 -7.26 -13.05
N ALA A 70 -6.83 -7.19 -11.89
CA ALA A 70 -5.63 -7.98 -11.62
C ALA A 70 -5.92 -9.48 -11.76
N LYS A 71 -7.00 -9.98 -11.14
CA LYS A 71 -7.40 -11.40 -11.24
C LYS A 71 -7.73 -11.83 -12.66
N ALA A 72 -8.48 -11.03 -13.41
CA ALA A 72 -8.82 -11.31 -14.79
C ALA A 72 -7.57 -11.41 -15.68
N LEU A 73 -6.56 -10.58 -15.42
CA LEU A 73 -5.25 -10.62 -16.09
C LEU A 73 -4.50 -11.93 -15.76
N VAL A 74 -4.52 -12.37 -14.49
CA VAL A 74 -3.93 -13.67 -14.13
C VAL A 74 -4.64 -14.83 -14.85
N GLU A 75 -5.97 -14.79 -14.87
CA GLU A 75 -6.78 -15.83 -15.52
C GLU A 75 -6.56 -15.89 -17.03
N SER A 76 -6.40 -14.74 -17.70
CA SER A 76 -6.10 -14.72 -19.13
C SER A 76 -4.74 -15.35 -19.42
N ILE A 77 -3.71 -15.01 -18.63
CA ILE A 77 -2.37 -15.60 -18.78
C ILE A 77 -2.38 -17.11 -18.51
N ASN A 78 -3.08 -17.55 -17.47
CA ASN A 78 -3.21 -18.97 -17.17
C ASN A 78 -3.81 -19.75 -18.35
N ARG A 79 -4.79 -19.14 -19.06
CA ARG A 79 -5.39 -19.74 -20.27
C ARG A 79 -4.46 -19.70 -21.48
N GLU A 80 -3.75 -18.61 -21.69
CA GLU A 80 -2.90 -18.41 -22.87
C GLU A 80 -1.58 -19.21 -22.80
N SER A 81 -0.99 -19.31 -21.61
CA SER A 81 0.35 -19.90 -21.41
C SER A 81 0.31 -21.28 -20.74
N ASP A 82 -0.87 -21.87 -20.56
CA ASP A 82 -1.11 -23.12 -19.82
C ASP A 82 -0.41 -23.15 -18.45
N LEU A 83 -0.50 -22.02 -17.73
CA LEU A 83 0.09 -21.84 -16.40
C LEU A 83 -0.97 -21.94 -15.30
N ARG A 84 -0.51 -22.25 -14.09
CA ARG A 84 -1.33 -22.31 -12.87
C ARG A 84 -0.86 -21.25 -11.87
N LEU A 85 -0.83 -20.00 -12.32
CA LEU A 85 -0.50 -18.86 -11.48
C LEU A 85 -1.55 -18.68 -10.38
N ASP A 86 -1.10 -18.55 -9.14
CA ASP A 86 -1.97 -18.40 -7.98
C ASP A 86 -2.45 -16.96 -7.79
N SER A 87 -3.71 -16.70 -8.16
CA SER A 87 -4.35 -15.39 -8.02
C SER A 87 -4.61 -14.95 -6.57
N ALA A 88 -4.46 -15.84 -5.58
CA ALA A 88 -4.56 -15.50 -4.17
C ALA A 88 -3.26 -14.91 -3.61
N ASN A 89 -2.12 -15.23 -4.24
CA ASN A 89 -0.79 -14.89 -3.75
C ASN A 89 -0.10 -13.90 -4.71
N LEU A 90 -0.62 -12.67 -4.73
CA LEU A 90 -0.06 -11.56 -5.50
C LEU A 90 0.95 -10.79 -4.66
N LEU A 91 2.23 -10.90 -5.01
CA LEU A 91 3.29 -10.16 -4.33
C LEU A 91 3.34 -8.72 -4.87
N GLY A 92 3.37 -7.74 -3.97
CA GLY A 92 3.38 -6.32 -4.31
C GLY A 92 1.99 -5.69 -4.41
N TYR A 93 0.90 -6.47 -4.43
CA TYR A 93 -0.46 -5.92 -4.40
C TYR A 93 -0.67 -5.06 -3.13
N PRO A 94 -1.25 -3.84 -3.22
CA PRO A 94 -1.98 -3.25 -4.36
C PRO A 94 -1.16 -2.34 -5.31
N ALA A 95 0.17 -2.51 -5.39
CA ALA A 95 1.00 -1.73 -6.31
C ALA A 95 0.68 -2.00 -7.80
N PRO A 96 1.03 -1.07 -8.71
CA PRO A 96 0.85 -1.24 -10.16
C PRO A 96 1.51 -2.48 -10.74
N ILE A 97 2.73 -2.75 -10.28
CA ILE A 97 3.52 -3.92 -10.66
C ILE A 97 3.37 -4.96 -9.55
N PHE A 98 3.03 -6.18 -9.92
CA PHE A 98 2.88 -7.30 -9.00
C PHE A 98 3.46 -8.58 -9.60
N LEU A 99 3.89 -9.48 -8.72
CA LEU A 99 4.46 -10.76 -9.07
C LEU A 99 3.53 -11.88 -8.65
N ILE A 100 3.51 -12.93 -9.46
CA ILE A 100 2.68 -14.11 -9.26
C ILE A 100 3.56 -15.33 -9.49
N PHE A 101 3.34 -16.36 -8.69
CA PHE A 101 4.16 -17.57 -8.73
C PHE A 101 3.28 -18.76 -9.09
N ASP A 102 3.82 -19.63 -9.94
CA ASP A 102 3.33 -20.97 -10.20
C ASP A 102 4.33 -21.96 -9.60
N LYS A 103 3.96 -22.56 -8.47
CA LYS A 103 4.80 -23.54 -7.77
C LYS A 103 4.92 -24.85 -8.55
N GLN A 104 3.90 -25.24 -9.32
CA GLN A 104 3.90 -26.53 -10.03
C GLN A 104 4.84 -26.48 -11.23
N ASN A 105 4.76 -25.42 -12.02
CA ASN A 105 5.58 -25.24 -13.21
C ASN A 105 6.90 -24.50 -12.94
N ARG A 106 7.15 -24.06 -11.70
CA ARG A 106 8.31 -23.26 -11.29
C ARG A 106 8.54 -22.02 -12.15
N LYS A 107 7.44 -21.33 -12.48
CA LYS A 107 7.42 -20.11 -13.29
C LYS A 107 6.85 -18.95 -12.50
N LEU A 108 7.37 -17.77 -12.72
CA LEU A 108 6.86 -16.53 -12.15
C LEU A 108 6.41 -15.60 -13.26
N ALA A 109 5.40 -14.80 -12.98
CA ALA A 109 4.90 -13.78 -13.88
C ALA A 109 5.05 -12.42 -13.21
N ILE A 110 5.64 -11.46 -13.92
CA ILE A 110 5.70 -10.06 -13.52
C ILE A 110 4.69 -9.33 -14.38
N CYS A 111 3.61 -8.88 -13.76
CA CYS A 111 2.53 -8.21 -14.44
C CYS A 111 2.41 -6.76 -13.99
N ASN A 112 2.03 -5.89 -14.92
CA ASN A 112 1.67 -4.51 -14.67
C ASN A 112 0.21 -4.33 -15.10
N HIS A 113 -0.70 -4.14 -14.14
CA HIS A 113 -2.12 -3.99 -14.49
C HIS A 113 -2.45 -2.64 -15.14
N VAL A 114 -1.57 -1.64 -14.99
CA VAL A 114 -1.79 -0.30 -15.57
C VAL A 114 -1.52 -0.32 -17.07
N THR A 115 -0.42 -0.98 -17.49
CA THR A 115 -0.08 -1.11 -18.91
C THR A 115 -0.70 -2.36 -19.54
N GLY A 116 -1.11 -3.34 -18.74
CA GLY A 116 -1.59 -4.64 -19.21
C GLY A 116 -0.46 -5.59 -19.62
N ASP A 117 0.79 -5.17 -19.49
CA ASP A 117 1.94 -6.01 -19.84
C ASP A 117 2.16 -7.07 -18.77
N CYS A 118 2.40 -8.31 -19.20
CA CYS A 118 2.93 -9.32 -18.32
C CYS A 118 4.03 -10.14 -18.99
N ARG A 119 5.09 -10.40 -18.23
CA ARG A 119 6.23 -11.20 -18.68
C ARG A 119 6.38 -12.39 -17.75
N VAL A 120 6.45 -13.57 -18.35
CA VAL A 120 6.65 -14.83 -17.64
C VAL A 120 8.13 -15.19 -17.69
N TYR A 121 8.68 -15.57 -16.55
CA TYR A 121 10.06 -16.01 -16.38
C TYR A 121 10.11 -17.31 -15.59
N ASP A 122 11.21 -18.04 -15.70
CA ASP A 122 11.49 -19.18 -14.83
C ASP A 122 11.92 -18.69 -13.44
N PHE A 123 11.79 -19.54 -12.42
CA PHE A 123 12.25 -19.21 -11.06
C PHE A 123 13.74 -18.83 -10.98
N ALA A 124 14.58 -19.33 -11.89
CA ALA A 124 16.00 -18.96 -11.97
C ALA A 124 16.21 -17.45 -12.27
N TYR A 125 15.16 -16.76 -12.73
CA TYR A 125 15.19 -15.32 -12.92
C TYR A 125 15.31 -14.55 -11.59
N VAL A 126 14.84 -15.11 -10.47
CA VAL A 126 15.04 -14.49 -9.15
C VAL A 126 16.30 -15.09 -8.52
N LEU A 127 17.32 -14.26 -8.35
CA LEU A 127 18.63 -14.65 -7.85
C LEU A 127 18.66 -14.67 -6.31
N ALA A 128 18.08 -13.64 -5.69
CA ALA A 128 18.01 -13.51 -4.24
C ALA A 128 16.84 -12.62 -3.82
N TRP A 129 16.48 -12.67 -2.54
CA TRP A 129 15.47 -11.80 -1.96
C TRP A 129 15.86 -11.37 -0.55
N ARG A 130 15.49 -10.15 -0.17
CA ARG A 130 15.67 -9.64 1.19
C ARG A 130 14.60 -8.62 1.56
N CYS A 131 14.35 -8.49 2.86
CA CYS A 131 13.55 -7.40 3.40
C CYS A 131 14.46 -6.28 3.90
N GLU A 132 14.24 -5.08 3.39
CA GLU A 132 14.87 -3.86 3.87
C GLU A 132 13.84 -3.02 4.64
N TRP A 133 14.30 -2.31 5.67
CA TRP A 133 13.50 -1.33 6.39
C TRP A 133 14.32 -0.06 6.58
N ARG A 134 13.65 1.08 6.72
CA ARG A 134 14.30 2.36 7.04
C ARG A 134 13.98 2.70 8.48
N GLU A 135 15.01 2.87 9.31
CA GLU A 135 14.84 3.48 10.62
C GLU A 135 14.51 4.96 10.46
N VAL A 136 13.41 5.39 11.08
CA VAL A 136 13.00 6.78 11.14
C VAL A 136 13.00 7.20 12.60
N GLU A 137 13.71 8.27 12.93
CA GLU A 137 13.66 8.87 14.25
C GLU A 137 12.38 9.71 14.37
N ARG A 138 11.48 9.31 15.28
CA ARG A 138 10.33 10.11 15.68
C ARG A 138 10.65 10.78 17.01
N VAL A 139 10.33 12.06 17.11
CA VAL A 139 10.34 12.75 18.40
C VAL A 139 8.96 12.60 19.01
N GLU A 140 8.86 11.84 20.10
CA GLU A 140 7.64 11.73 20.90
C GLU A 140 7.70 12.75 22.04
N ILE A 141 6.59 13.47 22.24
CA ILE A 141 6.45 14.42 23.34
C ILE A 141 5.87 13.63 24.51
N SER A 142 6.68 13.32 25.50
CA SER A 142 6.19 12.72 26.74
C SER A 142 5.62 13.82 27.64
N GLY A 143 4.41 13.59 28.18
CA GLY A 143 3.72 14.55 29.07
C GLY A 143 4.34 14.71 30.46
N ALA A 144 5.46 14.02 30.72
CA ALA A 144 6.18 13.98 31.98
C ALA A 144 7.37 14.95 31.97
N GLY A 145 7.11 16.21 31.61
CA GLY A 145 8.10 17.27 31.65
C GLY A 145 8.69 17.49 33.05
N SER A 146 10.01 17.67 33.13
CA SER A 146 10.69 18.17 34.34
C SER A 146 10.23 19.61 34.63
N GLN A 147 9.91 19.89 35.90
CA GLN A 147 9.48 21.21 36.34
C GLN A 147 10.66 22.19 36.23
N VAL A 148 10.55 23.19 35.36
CA VAL A 148 11.52 24.28 35.31
C VAL A 148 11.33 25.13 36.56
N SER A 149 12.36 25.23 37.39
CA SER A 149 12.26 25.90 38.69
C SER A 149 11.83 27.36 38.51
N ASN A 150 10.92 27.79 39.39
CA ASN A 150 10.35 29.14 39.58
C ASN A 150 9.18 29.64 38.71
N ILE A 151 8.68 28.96 37.68
CA ILE A 151 7.57 29.51 36.85
C ILE A 151 6.33 28.60 36.77
N GLY A 152 6.35 27.40 37.35
CA GLY A 152 5.19 26.49 37.37
C GLY A 152 4.79 25.91 36.00
N ILE A 153 5.55 26.20 34.95
CA ILE A 153 5.37 25.66 33.60
C ILE A 153 6.18 24.35 33.48
N ARG A 154 5.52 23.25 33.08
CA ARG A 154 6.23 22.01 32.70
C ARG A 154 6.68 22.12 31.25
N ALA A 155 7.98 22.01 31.02
CA ALA A 155 8.52 21.93 29.67
C ALA A 155 8.24 20.54 29.09
N PRO A 156 7.71 20.41 27.86
CA PRO A 156 7.54 19.10 27.22
C PRO A 156 8.89 18.40 27.09
N THR A 157 8.96 17.14 27.53
CA THR A 157 10.13 16.28 27.30
C THR A 157 10.01 15.65 25.92
N PHE A 158 11.06 15.79 25.12
CA PHE A 158 11.15 15.24 23.78
C PHE A 158 12.01 13.98 23.84
N GLU A 159 11.39 12.82 23.66
CA GLU A 159 12.09 11.54 23.55
C GLU A 159 12.27 11.17 22.08
N ARG A 160 13.50 10.86 21.68
CA ARG A 160 13.78 10.35 20.33
C ARG A 160 13.55 8.86 20.32
N VAL A 161 12.44 8.42 19.74
CA VAL A 161 12.11 7.01 19.54
C VAL A 161 12.52 6.62 18.12
N LYS A 162 13.37 5.59 17.99
CA LYS A 162 13.71 4.98 16.70
C LYS A 162 12.61 3.99 16.32
N GLU A 163 11.93 4.25 15.22
CA GLU A 163 10.84 3.41 14.72
C GLU A 163 11.22 2.88 13.33
N ALA A 164 11.16 1.55 13.14
CA ALA A 164 11.35 0.97 11.81
C ALA A 164 10.12 1.25 10.94
N LYS A 165 10.31 1.97 9.83
CA LYS A 165 9.26 2.33 8.87
C LYS A 165 9.69 2.03 7.44
N HIS A 166 8.74 2.10 6.50
CA HIS A 166 8.98 1.92 5.06
C HIS A 166 9.63 0.56 4.72
N PHE A 167 8.99 -0.52 5.14
CA PHE A 167 9.42 -1.87 4.77
C PHE A 167 9.35 -2.05 3.25
N THR A 168 10.43 -2.57 2.68
CA THR A 168 10.57 -2.80 1.25
C THR A 168 11.09 -4.21 1.03
N LEU A 169 10.40 -4.99 0.21
CA LEU A 169 10.92 -6.25 -0.26
C LEU A 169 11.75 -6.00 -1.51
N VAL A 170 12.98 -6.46 -1.48
CA VAL A 170 13.93 -6.33 -2.57
C VAL A 170 14.16 -7.70 -3.17
N LEU A 171 13.88 -7.83 -4.46
CA LEU A 171 14.16 -9.01 -5.26
C LEU A 171 15.33 -8.69 -6.18
N GLU A 172 16.38 -9.49 -6.12
CA GLU A 172 17.46 -9.47 -7.11
C GLU A 172 17.06 -10.37 -8.26
N VAL A 173 17.04 -9.81 -9.47
CA VAL A 173 16.57 -10.47 -10.68
C VAL A 173 17.68 -10.53 -11.72
N ALA A 174 17.64 -11.56 -12.56
CA ALA A 174 18.57 -11.78 -13.65
C ALA A 174 18.25 -10.89 -14.87
N ASP A 175 17.97 -9.59 -14.63
CA ASP A 175 17.84 -8.58 -15.67
C ASP A 175 19.10 -7.70 -15.66
N GLU A 176 19.75 -7.62 -16.81
CA GLU A 176 20.98 -6.86 -17.00
C GLU A 176 20.77 -5.34 -16.85
N HIS A 177 19.57 -4.85 -17.15
CA HIS A 177 19.26 -3.41 -17.09
C HIS A 177 18.65 -2.99 -15.76
N ASN A 178 17.84 -3.87 -15.15
CA ASN A 178 17.16 -3.60 -13.87
C ASN A 178 17.30 -4.79 -12.91
N PRO A 179 18.50 -5.01 -12.34
CA PRO A 179 18.78 -6.19 -11.53
C PRO A 179 18.08 -6.20 -10.17
N ILE A 180 17.44 -5.09 -9.76
CA ILE A 180 16.84 -4.94 -8.43
C ILE A 180 15.40 -4.45 -8.57
N LEU A 181 14.45 -5.29 -8.17
CA LEU A 181 13.04 -4.93 -8.08
C LEU A 181 12.68 -4.61 -6.62
N LYS A 182 12.21 -3.38 -6.39
CA LYS A 182 11.82 -2.90 -5.05
C LYS A 182 10.31 -2.80 -4.94
N LEU A 183 9.74 -3.50 -3.96
CA LEU A 183 8.31 -3.53 -3.70
C LEU A 183 8.03 -2.96 -2.30
N PRO A 184 7.44 -1.76 -2.19
CA PRO A 184 7.07 -1.19 -0.91
C PRO A 184 5.89 -1.97 -0.33
N ILE A 185 6.03 -2.48 0.89
CA ILE A 185 5.01 -3.31 1.54
C ILE A 185 4.93 -2.99 3.04
N SER A 186 3.86 -3.44 3.70
CA SER A 186 3.75 -3.29 5.16
C SER A 186 4.68 -4.26 5.89
N GLU A 187 5.03 -3.97 7.14
CA GLU A 187 5.90 -4.83 7.96
C GLU A 187 5.40 -6.28 8.02
N ARG A 188 4.11 -6.44 8.33
CA ARG A 188 3.48 -7.76 8.45
C ARG A 188 3.57 -8.52 7.13
N ALA A 189 3.25 -7.85 6.03
CA ALA A 189 3.35 -8.43 4.70
C ALA A 189 4.80 -8.79 4.36
N ALA A 190 5.78 -7.96 4.73
CA ALA A 190 7.20 -8.21 4.48
C ALA A 190 7.69 -9.49 5.15
N LYS A 191 7.43 -9.66 6.45
CA LYS A 191 7.80 -10.87 7.18
C LYS A 191 7.15 -12.12 6.59
N THR A 192 5.85 -12.06 6.28
CA THR A 192 5.12 -13.18 5.67
C THR A 192 5.66 -13.51 4.27
N TRP A 193 5.92 -12.52 3.44
CA TRP A 193 6.42 -12.74 2.09
C TRP A 193 7.86 -13.24 2.08
N CYS A 194 8.72 -12.76 2.97
CA CYS A 194 10.08 -13.28 3.11
C CYS A 194 10.08 -14.78 3.44
N ALA A 195 9.25 -15.18 4.41
CA ALA A 195 9.09 -16.60 4.76
C ALA A 195 8.52 -17.43 3.60
N ARG A 196 7.57 -16.88 2.84
CA ARG A 196 6.99 -17.55 1.66
C ARG A 196 7.98 -17.69 0.52
N LEU A 197 8.78 -16.67 0.24
CA LEU A 197 9.82 -16.73 -0.79
C LEU A 197 10.85 -17.80 -0.45
N ASN A 198 11.27 -17.89 0.82
CA ASN A 198 12.10 -19.02 1.28
C ASN A 198 11.44 -20.37 0.96
N ALA A 199 10.15 -20.52 1.26
CA ALA A 199 9.42 -21.77 0.98
C ALA A 199 9.16 -22.05 -0.51
N LEU A 200 9.21 -21.04 -1.38
CA LEU A 200 8.97 -21.17 -2.82
C LEU A 200 10.25 -21.49 -3.60
N PHE A 201 11.39 -20.93 -3.17
CA PHE A 201 12.66 -21.02 -3.90
C PHE A 201 13.66 -22.01 -3.32
N ILE A 202 13.54 -22.36 -2.03
CA ILE A 202 14.44 -23.33 -1.36
C ILE A 202 13.85 -24.77 -1.38
N ALA A 203 12.55 -24.91 -1.67
CA ALA A 203 11.87 -26.20 -1.79
C ALA A 203 12.12 -26.86 -3.15
#